data_AF-A0A0M9A625-F1
#
_entry.id   AF-A0A0M9A625-F1
#
_cell.length_a   1.000
_cell.length_b   1.000
_cell.length_c   1.000
_cell.angle_alpha   90.00
_cell.angle_beta   90.00
_cell.angle_gamma   90.00
#
_symmetry.space_group_name_H-M   'P 1'
#
loop_
_entity.id
_entity.type
_entity.pdbx_description
1 polymer ?
#
loop_
_entity_poly.entity_id
_entity_poly.type
_entity_poly.pdbx_seq_one_letter_code
_entity_poly.pdbx_strand_id
1 'polypeptide(L)'
;MSRAGTKLDSKKVFCMKNILRYDENLYIINSELFTLTYGALVAQLLKDYENVEDVNKQLERMGYNMGIRLIEDFLARTGSGRCYDFRDTAEKIQTGFKIFLGITPTITNWSAAGDEFSLCFEANPLTEFVELPDHCLNLKYCNVLIGVLRGACEMVQMEIACWFVQDQLKNDNVTELRIKFIKRLEDAIPAGED
;
A
#
# COMPACT_ATOMS: atom_id res chain seq x y z
N MET A 1 -24.25 -42.85 -31.89
CA MET A 1 -23.51 -41.87 -32.70
C MET A 1 -23.55 -40.51 -32.02
N SER A 2 -22.37 -39.88 -31.91
CA SER A 2 -22.06 -38.47 -31.61
C SER A 2 -22.59 -37.82 -30.33
N ARG A 3 -21.64 -37.42 -29.45
CA ARG A 3 -21.51 -36.00 -29.06
C ARG A 3 -20.04 -35.59 -29.10
N ALA A 4 -19.82 -34.52 -29.83
CA ALA A 4 -18.53 -33.94 -30.19
C ALA A 4 -17.84 -33.31 -28.97
N GLY A 5 -16.51 -33.45 -28.94
CA GLY A 5 -15.66 -32.68 -28.03
C GLY A 5 -15.57 -31.22 -28.45
N THR A 6 -15.68 -30.32 -27.49
CA THR A 6 -15.20 -28.94 -27.62
C THR A 6 -13.74 -28.91 -27.18
N LYS A 7 -12.84 -28.98 -28.17
CA LYS A 7 -11.42 -28.63 -28.03
C LYS A 7 -11.35 -27.17 -27.59
N LEU A 8 -11.03 -26.92 -26.32
CA LEU A 8 -10.72 -25.58 -25.83
C LEU A 8 -9.46 -25.10 -26.57
N ASP A 9 -9.60 -24.06 -27.38
CA ASP A 9 -8.59 -23.55 -28.30
C ASP A 9 -7.30 -23.15 -27.55
N SER A 10 -6.24 -23.94 -27.77
CA SER A 10 -4.89 -23.78 -27.23
C SER A 10 -4.25 -22.42 -27.53
N LYS A 11 -4.80 -21.61 -28.45
CA LYS A 11 -4.34 -20.22 -28.70
C LYS A 11 -4.81 -19.21 -27.65
N LYS A 12 -5.97 -19.41 -27.00
CA LYS A 12 -6.46 -18.51 -25.93
C LYS A 12 -5.61 -18.62 -24.66
N VAL A 13 -5.15 -19.83 -24.32
CA VAL A 13 -4.28 -20.07 -23.16
C VAL A 13 -2.88 -19.47 -23.37
N PHE A 14 -2.37 -19.45 -24.61
CA PHE A 14 -1.08 -18.86 -24.93
C PHE A 14 -1.08 -17.32 -24.84
N CYS A 15 -2.18 -16.67 -25.25
CA CYS A 15 -2.35 -15.22 -25.10
C CYS A 15 -2.40 -14.82 -23.62
N MET A 16 -3.15 -15.55 -22.78
CA MET A 16 -3.25 -15.28 -21.34
C MET A 16 -1.94 -15.51 -20.58
N LYS A 17 -1.20 -16.59 -20.91
CA LYS A 17 0.13 -16.84 -20.33
C LYS A 17 1.17 -15.81 -20.76
N ASN A 18 1.11 -15.30 -21.98
CA ASN A 18 2.00 -14.22 -22.43
C ASN A 18 1.59 -12.85 -21.90
N ILE A 19 0.30 -12.60 -21.66
CA ILE A 19 -0.17 -11.38 -20.98
C ILE A 19 0.30 -11.36 -19.53
N LEU A 20 0.10 -12.45 -18.76
CA LEU A 20 0.59 -12.53 -17.37
C LEU A 20 2.12 -12.40 -17.27
N ARG A 21 2.84 -12.93 -18.27
CA ARG A 21 4.31 -12.84 -18.35
C ARG A 21 4.79 -11.48 -18.86
N TYR A 22 3.97 -10.74 -19.61
CA TYR A 22 4.23 -9.32 -19.95
C TYR A 22 3.89 -8.41 -18.78
N ASP A 23 2.84 -8.71 -18.01
CA ASP A 23 2.42 -7.98 -16.80
C ASP A 23 3.52 -8.08 -15.73
N GLU A 24 4.07 -9.26 -15.46
CA GLU A 24 5.22 -9.41 -14.55
C GLU A 24 6.45 -8.62 -15.01
N ASN A 25 6.82 -8.67 -16.31
CA ASN A 25 7.99 -7.92 -16.81
C ASN A 25 7.75 -6.40 -16.85
N LEU A 26 6.52 -5.95 -17.14
CA LEU A 26 6.13 -4.55 -17.09
C LEU A 26 6.09 -4.05 -15.64
N TYR A 27 5.63 -4.90 -14.72
CA TYR A 27 5.58 -4.64 -13.29
C TYR A 27 6.99 -4.51 -12.69
N ILE A 28 7.92 -5.40 -13.06
CA ILE A 28 9.32 -5.37 -12.60
C ILE A 28 10.02 -4.09 -13.09
N ILE A 29 9.86 -3.73 -14.38
CA ILE A 29 10.46 -2.49 -14.92
C ILE A 29 9.86 -1.23 -14.25
N ASN A 30 8.56 -1.26 -13.92
CA ASN A 30 7.90 -0.16 -13.22
C ASN A 30 8.37 -0.07 -11.74
N SER A 31 8.57 -1.20 -11.07
CA SER A 31 9.01 -1.24 -9.68
C SER A 31 10.42 -0.68 -9.50
N GLU A 32 11.39 -1.03 -10.35
CA GLU A 32 12.75 -0.48 -10.27
C GLU A 32 12.76 1.04 -10.49
N LEU A 33 12.04 1.51 -11.52
CA LEU A 33 11.90 2.94 -11.78
C LEU A 33 11.24 3.66 -10.60
N PHE A 34 10.21 3.05 -9.99
CA PHE A 34 9.54 3.60 -8.82
C PHE A 34 10.49 3.69 -7.61
N THR A 35 11.24 2.62 -7.33
CA THR A 35 12.22 2.58 -6.22
C THR A 35 13.31 3.63 -6.41
N LEU A 36 13.86 3.78 -7.62
CA LEU A 36 14.87 4.79 -7.91
C LEU A 36 14.32 6.22 -7.81
N THR A 37 13.10 6.44 -8.33
CA THR A 37 12.44 7.75 -8.26
C THR A 37 12.12 8.11 -6.81
N TYR A 38 11.66 7.14 -6.02
CA TYR A 38 11.40 7.32 -4.60
C TYR A 38 12.69 7.60 -3.82
N GLY A 39 13.77 6.86 -4.10
CA GLY A 39 15.09 7.13 -3.50
C GLY A 39 15.61 8.52 -3.83
N ALA A 40 15.46 8.98 -5.08
CA ALA A 40 15.82 10.34 -5.47
C ALA A 40 14.98 11.40 -4.75
N LEU A 41 13.68 11.16 -4.59
CA LEU A 41 12.77 12.03 -3.82
C LEU A 41 13.21 12.13 -2.36
N VAL A 42 13.46 11.00 -1.69
CA VAL A 42 13.91 10.98 -0.29
C VAL A 42 15.26 11.67 -0.14
N ALA A 43 16.21 11.41 -1.04
CA ALA A 43 17.51 12.07 -1.05
C ALA A 43 17.40 13.58 -1.26
N GLN A 44 16.44 14.04 -2.07
CA GLN A 44 16.16 15.46 -2.26
C GLN A 44 15.57 16.07 -0.98
N LEU A 45 14.60 15.42 -0.34
CA LEU A 45 14.04 15.88 0.93
C LEU A 45 15.08 15.96 2.05
N LEU A 46 16.00 14.99 2.13
CA LEU A 46 17.10 15.03 3.10
C LEU A 46 18.09 16.18 2.87
N LYS A 47 18.17 16.73 1.66
CA LYS A 47 18.97 17.92 1.36
C LYS A 47 18.22 19.22 1.65
N ASP A 48 16.92 19.22 1.42
CA ASP A 48 16.07 20.41 1.55
C ASP A 48 15.65 20.68 3.00
N TYR A 49 15.68 19.65 3.87
CA TYR A 49 15.33 19.75 5.27
C TYR A 49 16.54 19.50 6.16
N GLU A 50 16.71 20.35 7.18
CA GLU A 50 17.75 20.16 8.19
C GLU A 50 17.42 19.02 9.16
N ASN A 51 16.12 18.75 9.36
CA ASN A 51 15.65 17.79 10.34
C ASN A 51 14.90 16.59 9.75
N VAL A 52 15.28 15.39 10.20
CA VAL A 52 14.72 14.11 9.72
C VAL A 52 13.25 13.95 10.11
N GLU A 53 12.83 14.48 11.26
CA GLU A 53 11.42 14.46 11.64
C GLU A 53 10.54 15.25 10.66
N ASP A 54 11.06 16.33 10.05
CA ASP A 54 10.30 17.09 9.06
C ASP A 54 10.25 16.35 7.72
N VAL A 55 11.33 15.66 7.34
CA VAL A 55 11.31 14.72 6.19
C VAL A 55 10.24 13.65 6.40
N ASN A 56 10.18 13.03 7.59
CA ASN A 56 9.16 12.02 7.91
C ASN A 56 7.73 12.58 7.73
N LYS A 57 7.46 13.80 8.24
CA LYS A 57 6.15 14.45 8.09
C LYS A 57 5.83 14.73 6.62
N GLN A 58 6.81 15.17 5.83
CA GLN A 58 6.59 15.43 4.40
C GLN A 58 6.30 14.16 3.62
N LEU A 59 7.05 13.07 3.87
CA LEU A 59 6.80 11.79 3.24
C LEU A 59 5.37 11.29 3.52
N GLU A 60 4.93 11.39 4.78
CA GLU A 60 3.56 11.03 5.15
C GLU A 60 2.53 11.92 4.45
N ARG A 61 2.74 13.24 4.42
CA ARG A 61 1.84 14.18 3.75
C ARG A 61 1.74 13.91 2.24
N MET A 62 2.85 13.63 1.59
CA MET A 62 2.88 13.21 0.18
C MET A 62 2.08 11.92 -0.01
N GLY A 63 2.31 10.93 0.85
CA GLY A 63 1.57 9.67 0.86
C GLY A 63 0.06 9.87 1.00
N TYR A 64 -0.36 10.71 1.93
CA TYR A 64 -1.78 11.01 2.18
C TYR A 64 -2.47 11.60 0.95
N ASN A 65 -1.84 12.58 0.29
CA ASN A 65 -2.37 13.14 -0.96
C ASN A 65 -2.44 12.12 -2.09
N MET A 66 -1.50 11.17 -2.14
CA MET A 66 -1.57 10.06 -3.09
C MET A 66 -2.71 9.10 -2.73
N GLY A 67 -2.85 8.72 -1.46
CA GLY A 67 -3.90 7.82 -0.97
C GLY A 67 -5.31 8.30 -1.30
N ILE A 68 -5.58 9.59 -1.11
CA ILE A 68 -6.87 10.22 -1.47
C ILE A 68 -7.23 10.02 -2.95
N ARG A 69 -6.24 10.00 -3.83
CA ARG A 69 -6.45 9.85 -5.28
C ARG A 69 -6.44 8.39 -5.73
N LEU A 70 -5.60 7.56 -5.10
CA LEU A 70 -5.43 6.15 -5.44
C LEU A 70 -6.66 5.30 -5.12
N ILE A 71 -7.43 5.70 -4.10
CA ILE A 71 -8.62 4.95 -3.69
C ILE A 71 -9.68 4.85 -4.81
N GLU A 72 -9.86 5.89 -5.62
CA GLU A 72 -10.81 5.86 -6.73
C GLU A 72 -10.41 4.81 -7.78
N ASP A 73 -9.13 4.74 -8.14
CA ASP A 73 -8.59 3.72 -9.05
C ASP A 73 -8.74 2.31 -8.45
N PHE A 74 -8.44 2.15 -7.16
CA PHE A 74 -8.61 0.88 -6.46
C PHE A 74 -10.05 0.37 -6.51
N LEU A 75 -11.02 1.25 -6.20
CA LEU A 75 -12.44 0.91 -6.22
C LEU A 75 -12.91 0.58 -7.64
N ALA A 76 -12.48 1.35 -8.64
CA ALA A 76 -12.81 1.11 -10.05
C ALA A 76 -12.27 -0.23 -10.57
N ARG A 77 -11.04 -0.60 -10.19
CA ARG A 77 -10.39 -1.84 -10.64
C ARG A 77 -10.92 -3.09 -9.93
N THR A 78 -11.26 -2.98 -8.65
CA THR A 78 -11.68 -4.14 -7.85
C THR A 78 -13.19 -4.33 -7.78
N GLY A 79 -13.98 -3.29 -8.09
CA GLY A 79 -15.43 -3.30 -7.88
C GLY A 79 -15.80 -3.48 -6.40
N SER A 80 -14.89 -3.13 -5.48
CA SER A 80 -15.11 -3.32 -4.05
C SER A 80 -16.18 -2.37 -3.54
N GLY A 81 -17.13 -2.91 -2.77
CA GLY A 81 -18.12 -2.12 -2.04
C GLY A 81 -17.59 -1.57 -0.72
N ARG A 82 -18.48 -0.94 0.06
CA ARG A 82 -18.18 -0.45 1.41
C ARG A 82 -17.82 -1.63 2.32
N CYS A 83 -16.74 -1.48 3.10
CA CYS A 83 -16.29 -2.50 4.04
C CYS A 83 -17.22 -2.57 5.27
N TYR A 84 -17.53 -3.79 5.71
CA TYR A 84 -18.44 -4.02 6.85
C TYR A 84 -17.69 -3.97 8.19
N ASP A 85 -16.52 -4.59 8.24
CA ASP A 85 -15.65 -4.63 9.41
C ASP A 85 -14.20 -4.30 9.03
N PHE A 86 -13.35 -4.23 10.05
CA PHE A 86 -11.95 -3.89 9.85
C PHE A 86 -11.13 -5.04 9.26
N ARG A 87 -11.63 -6.28 9.35
CA ARG A 87 -10.99 -7.46 8.73
C ARG A 87 -11.13 -7.43 7.21
N ASP A 88 -12.33 -7.14 6.72
CA ASP A 88 -12.59 -6.89 5.29
C ASP A 88 -11.69 -5.74 4.80
N THR A 89 -11.57 -4.66 5.57
CA THR A 89 -10.67 -3.54 5.26
C THR A 89 -9.21 -4.00 5.15
N ALA A 90 -8.73 -4.85 6.06
CA ALA A 90 -7.37 -5.38 6.01
C ALA A 90 -7.10 -6.21 4.74
N GLU A 91 -8.05 -7.06 4.33
CA GLU A 91 -7.97 -7.84 3.09
C GLU A 91 -7.95 -6.95 1.84
N LYS A 92 -8.74 -5.86 1.84
CA LYS A 92 -8.71 -4.85 0.77
C LYS A 92 -7.39 -4.10 0.72
N ILE A 93 -6.82 -3.74 1.88
CA ILE A 93 -5.49 -3.13 1.95
C ILE A 93 -4.43 -4.08 1.37
N GLN A 94 -4.43 -5.35 1.77
CA GLN A 94 -3.52 -6.36 1.23
C GLN A 94 -3.66 -6.50 -0.30
N THR A 95 -4.90 -6.48 -0.81
CA THR A 95 -5.18 -6.47 -2.26
C THR A 95 -4.64 -5.21 -2.94
N GLY A 96 -4.75 -4.05 -2.29
CA GLY A 96 -4.19 -2.78 -2.77
C GLY A 96 -2.68 -2.84 -2.92
N PHE A 97 -1.97 -3.37 -1.91
CA PHE A 97 -0.52 -3.61 -2.01
C PHE A 97 -0.16 -4.51 -3.19
N LYS A 98 -0.92 -5.58 -3.43
CA LYS A 98 -0.68 -6.46 -4.58
C LYS A 98 -0.88 -5.74 -5.91
N ILE A 99 -1.89 -4.89 -5.99
CA ILE A 99 -2.27 -4.17 -7.20
C ILE A 99 -1.28 -3.05 -7.56
N PHE A 100 -0.82 -2.28 -6.56
CA PHE A 100 0.01 -1.09 -6.79
C PHE A 100 1.51 -1.35 -6.60
N LEU A 101 1.85 -2.24 -5.67
CA LEU A 101 3.22 -2.54 -5.26
C LEU A 101 3.60 -4.01 -5.47
N GLY A 102 2.75 -4.83 -6.11
CA GLY A 102 3.09 -6.21 -6.50
C GLY A 102 3.37 -7.16 -5.34
N ILE A 103 3.33 -6.66 -4.11
CA ILE A 103 3.61 -7.38 -2.88
C ILE A 103 2.33 -7.75 -2.17
N THR A 104 2.33 -8.89 -1.50
CA THR A 104 1.20 -9.32 -0.67
C THR A 104 1.67 -9.39 0.78
N PRO A 105 1.53 -8.30 1.56
CA PRO A 105 1.94 -8.30 2.96
C PRO A 105 1.12 -9.30 3.76
N THR A 106 1.71 -9.93 4.76
CA THR A 106 1.00 -10.85 5.66
C THR A 106 0.27 -10.04 6.73
N ILE A 107 -1.03 -10.31 6.91
CA ILE A 107 -1.86 -9.68 7.95
C ILE A 107 -1.74 -10.53 9.21
N THR A 108 -1.25 -9.95 10.30
CA THR A 108 -1.01 -10.67 11.57
C THR A 108 -1.37 -9.82 12.79
N ASN A 109 -1.14 -10.36 13.99
CA ASN A 109 -1.21 -9.64 15.26
C ASN A 109 -2.52 -8.89 15.54
N TRP A 110 -3.67 -9.47 15.16
CA TRP A 110 -4.98 -8.87 15.44
C TRP A 110 -5.18 -8.60 16.94
N SER A 111 -5.69 -7.41 17.28
CA SER A 111 -6.16 -7.14 18.65
C SER A 111 -7.38 -8.00 18.99
N ALA A 112 -7.59 -8.26 20.28
CA ALA A 112 -8.76 -9.01 20.74
C ALA A 112 -10.09 -8.31 20.38
N ALA A 113 -10.08 -6.97 20.30
CA ALA A 113 -11.22 -6.17 19.89
C ALA A 113 -11.43 -6.15 18.35
N GLY A 114 -10.46 -6.63 17.56
CA GLY A 114 -10.55 -6.63 16.09
C GLY A 114 -10.41 -5.25 15.46
N ASP A 115 -9.92 -4.27 16.21
CA ASP A 115 -9.73 -2.86 15.80
C ASP A 115 -8.28 -2.53 15.44
N GLU A 116 -7.35 -3.49 15.57
CA GLU A 116 -5.96 -3.32 15.18
C GLU A 116 -5.40 -4.59 14.54
N PHE A 117 -4.49 -4.42 13.58
CA PHE A 117 -3.72 -5.49 12.98
C PHE A 117 -2.35 -4.99 12.51
N SER A 118 -1.47 -5.92 12.18
CA SER A 118 -0.16 -5.63 11.61
C SER A 118 -0.06 -6.10 10.16
N LEU A 119 0.55 -5.29 9.30
CA LEU A 119 1.02 -5.68 7.98
C LEU A 119 2.52 -5.95 8.05
N CYS A 120 2.91 -7.17 7.76
CA CYS A 120 4.32 -7.57 7.71
C CYS A 120 4.76 -7.74 6.26
N PHE A 121 5.88 -7.10 5.93
CA PHE A 121 6.52 -7.17 4.61
C PHE A 121 7.81 -7.99 4.75
N GLU A 122 7.85 -9.16 4.12
CA GLU A 122 9.07 -9.98 4.06
C GLU A 122 10.08 -9.41 3.08
N ALA A 123 9.58 -8.96 1.91
CA ALA A 123 10.34 -8.23 0.91
C ALA A 123 9.65 -6.90 0.62
N ASN A 124 10.36 -5.80 0.80
CA ASN A 124 9.87 -4.47 0.48
C ASN A 124 10.64 -3.92 -0.74
N PRO A 125 10.00 -3.79 -1.92
CA PRO A 125 10.67 -3.36 -3.15
C PRO A 125 11.26 -1.94 -3.05
N LEU A 126 10.76 -1.13 -2.11
CA LEU A 126 11.23 0.24 -1.91
C LEU A 126 12.60 0.29 -1.23
N THR A 127 12.97 -0.76 -0.49
CA THR A 127 14.18 -0.78 0.35
C THR A 127 15.27 -1.67 -0.22
N GLU A 128 15.05 -2.33 -1.36
CA GLU A 128 15.97 -3.32 -1.94
C GLU A 128 17.38 -2.77 -2.22
N PHE A 129 17.48 -1.47 -2.55
CA PHE A 129 18.75 -0.79 -2.88
C PHE A 129 19.08 0.36 -1.93
N VAL A 130 18.54 0.33 -0.72
CA VAL A 130 18.62 1.44 0.22
C VAL A 130 19.41 1.02 1.44
N GLU A 131 20.47 1.77 1.73
CA GLU A 131 21.18 1.71 3.00
C GLU A 131 21.09 3.08 3.67
N LEU A 132 20.67 3.11 4.94
CA LEU A 132 20.56 4.36 5.69
C LEU A 132 21.91 4.68 6.35
N PRO A 133 22.45 5.90 6.14
CA PRO A 133 23.60 6.35 6.92
C PRO A 133 23.27 6.51 8.41
N ASP A 134 24.28 6.39 9.28
CA ASP A 134 24.13 6.50 10.74
C ASP A 134 23.48 7.81 11.22
N HIS A 135 23.65 8.91 10.47
CA HIS A 135 23.04 10.20 10.79
C HIS A 135 21.54 10.29 10.43
N CYS A 136 21.01 9.29 9.73
CA CYS A 136 19.61 9.23 9.27
C CYS A 136 18.80 8.12 9.94
N LEU A 137 19.24 7.57 11.07
CA LEU A 137 18.56 6.45 11.75
C LEU A 137 17.11 6.77 12.19
N ASN A 138 16.79 8.05 12.40
CA ASN A 138 15.42 8.49 12.70
C ASN A 138 14.50 8.52 11.47
N LEU A 139 15.05 8.37 10.26
CA LEU A 139 14.26 8.38 9.04
C LEU A 139 13.37 7.15 9.02
N LYS A 140 12.11 7.35 8.66
CA LYS A 140 11.16 6.30 8.34
C LYS A 140 11.09 6.27 6.82
N TYR A 141 11.99 5.53 6.19
CA TYR A 141 12.16 5.62 4.74
C TYR A 141 10.85 5.35 4.00
N CYS A 142 10.02 4.40 4.47
CA CYS A 142 8.72 4.10 3.88
C CYS A 142 7.53 4.87 4.49
N ASN A 143 7.74 6.03 5.15
CA ASN A 143 6.64 6.80 5.77
C ASN A 143 5.56 7.24 4.76
N VAL A 144 5.89 7.26 3.47
CA VAL A 144 4.92 7.47 2.40
C VAL A 144 3.78 6.44 2.42
N LEU A 145 4.06 5.18 2.77
CA LEU A 145 3.06 4.11 2.83
C LEU A 145 2.02 4.37 3.92
N ILE A 146 2.47 4.90 5.06
CA ILE A 146 1.59 5.33 6.17
C ILE A 146 0.62 6.40 5.67
N GLY A 147 1.15 7.40 4.98
CA GLY A 147 0.34 8.44 4.36
C GLY A 147 -0.71 7.87 3.41
N VAL A 148 -0.29 7.00 2.48
CA VAL A 148 -1.20 6.39 1.50
C VAL A 148 -2.34 5.65 2.17
N LEU A 149 -2.04 4.83 3.18
CA LEU A 149 -3.05 4.10 3.94
C LEU A 149 -4.04 5.04 4.62
N ARG A 150 -3.53 6.07 5.32
CA ARG A 150 -4.39 7.06 5.99
C ARG A 150 -5.30 7.78 5.00
N GLY A 151 -4.75 8.29 3.90
CA GLY A 151 -5.52 9.03 2.90
C GLY A 151 -6.56 8.15 2.19
N ALA A 152 -6.20 6.91 1.85
CA ALA A 152 -7.13 5.99 1.20
C ALA A 152 -8.28 5.57 2.12
N CYS A 153 -7.98 5.25 3.39
CA CYS A 153 -9.01 4.89 4.37
C CYS A 153 -9.93 6.07 4.71
N GLU A 154 -9.39 7.30 4.75
CA GLU A 154 -10.18 8.49 5.03
C GLU A 154 -11.26 8.73 3.97
N MET A 155 -10.95 8.52 2.69
CA MET A 155 -11.89 8.65 1.58
C MET A 155 -13.03 7.61 1.59
N VAL A 156 -12.85 6.51 2.33
CA VAL A 156 -13.91 5.54 2.61
C VAL A 156 -14.48 5.70 4.03
N GLN A 157 -14.37 6.92 4.58
CA GLN A 157 -14.95 7.35 5.85
C GLN A 157 -14.39 6.59 7.06
N MET A 158 -13.13 6.20 6.99
CA MET A 158 -12.45 5.45 8.04
C MET A 158 -11.21 6.18 8.51
N GLU A 159 -11.25 6.69 9.74
CA GLU A 159 -10.06 7.24 10.39
C GLU A 159 -9.23 6.10 10.98
N ILE A 160 -7.98 6.03 10.55
CA ILE A 160 -6.99 5.07 11.05
C ILE A 160 -5.75 5.77 11.58
N ALA A 161 -5.10 5.14 12.56
CA ALA A 161 -3.71 5.43 12.92
C ALA A 161 -2.82 4.33 12.34
N CYS A 162 -1.67 4.71 11.81
CA CYS A 162 -0.70 3.77 11.28
C CYS A 162 0.73 4.19 11.66
N TRP A 163 1.56 3.25 12.10
CA TRP A 163 2.94 3.49 12.52
C TRP A 163 3.83 2.27 12.31
N PHE A 164 5.14 2.49 12.18
CA PHE A 164 6.13 1.42 12.14
C PHE A 164 6.31 0.78 13.52
N VAL A 165 6.31 -0.55 13.56
CA VAL A 165 6.72 -1.34 14.72
C VAL A 165 8.13 -1.90 14.50
N GLN A 166 8.41 -2.36 13.29
CA GLN A 166 9.71 -2.88 12.86
C GLN A 166 10.07 -2.31 11.49
N ASP A 167 11.36 -2.11 11.24
CA ASP A 167 11.88 -1.59 9.98
C ASP A 167 13.19 -2.31 9.61
N GLN A 168 13.18 -3.03 8.47
CA GLN A 168 14.36 -3.74 7.99
C GLN A 168 15.56 -2.83 7.78
N LEU A 169 15.34 -1.56 7.42
CA LEU A 169 16.41 -0.57 7.26
C LEU A 169 17.06 -0.16 8.59
N LYS A 170 16.45 -0.53 9.72
CA LYS A 170 16.95 -0.32 11.08
C LYS A 170 17.46 -1.61 11.72
N ASN A 171 17.75 -2.62 10.89
CA ASN A 171 18.23 -3.95 11.28
C ASN A 171 17.17 -4.84 11.97
N ASP A 172 15.88 -4.58 11.76
CA ASP A 172 14.84 -5.55 12.11
C ASP A 172 14.72 -6.66 11.05
N ASN A 173 14.10 -7.78 11.41
CA ASN A 173 13.95 -8.93 10.50
C ASN A 173 12.93 -8.69 9.38
N VAL A 174 11.88 -7.92 9.68
CA VAL A 174 10.76 -7.61 8.77
C VAL A 174 10.39 -6.15 8.90
N THR A 175 9.77 -5.59 7.86
CA THR A 175 9.09 -4.31 8.00
C THR A 175 7.69 -4.59 8.52
N GLU A 176 7.31 -4.01 9.65
CA GLU A 176 5.98 -4.17 10.25
C GLU A 176 5.30 -2.81 10.40
N LEU A 177 4.13 -2.66 9.76
CA LEU A 177 3.24 -1.53 9.94
C LEU A 177 2.05 -1.93 10.80
N ARG A 178 1.88 -1.27 11.94
CA ARG A 178 0.68 -1.40 12.77
C ARG A 178 -0.39 -0.46 12.27
N ILE A 179 -1.62 -0.95 12.20
CA ILE A 179 -2.78 -0.18 11.78
C ILE A 179 -3.87 -0.35 12.83
N LYS A 180 -4.44 0.78 13.26
CA LYS A 180 -5.52 0.86 14.23
C LYS A 180 -6.69 1.63 13.66
N PHE A 181 -7.88 1.07 13.77
CA PHE A 181 -9.13 1.79 13.55
C PHE A 181 -9.38 2.77 14.71
N ILE A 182 -9.63 4.05 14.37
CA ILE A 182 -9.90 5.09 15.36
C ILE A 182 -11.39 5.34 15.45
N LYS A 183 -12.02 5.71 14.33
CA LYS A 183 -13.47 5.94 14.25
C LYS A 183 -13.94 5.92 12.81
N ARG A 184 -15.25 5.76 12.62
CA ARG A 184 -15.89 6.11 11.35
C ARG A 184 -16.09 7.62 11.30
N LEU A 185 -15.82 8.20 10.14
CA LEU A 185 -16.09 9.60 9.88
C LEU A 185 -17.55 9.75 9.51
N GLU A 186 -18.23 10.71 10.14
CA GLU A 186 -19.62 11.02 9.81
C GLU A 186 -19.65 11.84 8.51
N ASP A 187 -20.62 11.56 7.66
CA ASP A 187 -20.94 12.44 6.55
C ASP A 187 -21.41 13.77 7.15
N ALA A 188 -20.68 14.85 6.87
CA ALA A 188 -21.22 16.19 7.07
C ALA A 188 -22.34 16.37 6.03
N ILE A 189 -23.56 15.95 6.38
CA ILE A 189 -24.75 16.32 5.63
C ILE A 189 -24.86 17.84 5.80
N PRO A 190 -24.69 18.65 4.75
CA PRO A 190 -24.97 20.08 4.88
C PRO A 190 -26.43 20.22 5.32
N ALA A 191 -26.63 20.91 6.44
CA ALA A 191 -27.97 21.18 6.94
C ALA A 191 -28.72 22.04 5.92
N GLY A 192 -29.64 21.42 5.18
CA GLY A 192 -30.62 22.12 4.37
C GLY A 192 -30.84 21.49 2.99
N GLU A 193 -31.91 20.72 2.87
CA GLU A 193 -32.97 20.92 1.88
C GLU A 193 -34.14 19.98 2.27
N ASP A 194 -35.03 20.50 3.14
CA ASP A 194 -36.44 20.08 3.19
C ASP A 194 -37.21 20.79 2.07
#